data_AF-A0A4Q3IJB0-F1
#
_entry.id   AF-A0A4Q3IJB0-F1
#
_cell.length_a   1.000
_cell.length_b   1.000
_cell.length_c   1.000
_cell.angle_alpha   90.00
_cell.angle_beta   90.00
_cell.angle_gamma   90.00
#
_symmetry.space_group_name_H-M   'P 1'
#
loop_
_entity.id
_entity.type
_entity.pdbx_description
1 polymer ?
#
loop_
_entity_poly.entity_id
_entity_poly.type
_entity_poly.pdbx_seq_one_letter_code
_entity_poly.pdbx_strand_id
1 'polypeptide(L)' 'SDRPGLLGKVASLFGTLGANILEVSHGRLFLDVPAKGVMLDVTIETRDEAHTAAIEEALRQEGFAPRRIYPRGLAEPAG' A
#
# COMPACT_ATOMS: atom_id res chain seq x y z
N SER A 1 4.55 -6.76 -14.20
CA SER A 1 5.23 -7.95 -13.68
C SER A 1 5.43 -7.77 -12.19
N ASP A 2 5.54 -8.86 -11.44
CA ASP A 2 6.20 -8.83 -10.13
C ASP A 2 7.56 -8.12 -10.31
N ARG A 3 7.84 -7.13 -9.46
CA ARG A 3 9.12 -6.41 -9.49
C ARG A 3 9.85 -6.78 -8.21
N PRO A 4 10.89 -7.64 -8.29
CA PRO A 4 11.75 -7.91 -7.15
C PRO A 4 12.17 -6.60 -6.47
N GLY A 5 12.05 -6.55 -5.15
CA GLY A 5 12.40 -5.37 -4.35
C GLY A 5 11.27 -4.36 -4.11
N LEU A 6 10.08 -4.53 -4.71
CA LEU A 6 8.94 -3.63 -4.48
C LEU A 6 8.58 -3.51 -3.00
N LEU A 7 8.40 -4.63 -2.30
CA LEU A 7 8.11 -4.64 -0.87
C LEU A 7 9.22 -3.94 -0.07
N GLY A 8 10.50 -4.22 -0.38
CA GLY A 8 11.61 -3.57 0.31
C GLY A 8 11.62 -2.05 0.13
N LYS A 9 11.32 -1.57 -1.08
CA LYS A 9 11.22 -0.14 -1.38
C LYS A 9 10.08 0.52 -0.59
N VAL A 10 8.90 -0.09 -0.61
CA VAL A 10 7.71 0.43 0.09
C VAL A 10 7.89 0.39 1.61
N ALA A 11 8.39 -0.71 2.16
CA ALA A 11 8.66 -0.83 3.59
C ALA A 11 9.69 0.19 4.09
N SER A 12 10.76 0.43 3.29
CA SER A 12 11.78 1.43 3.62
C SER A 12 11.20 2.85 3.63
N LEU A 13 10.30 3.16 2.69
CA LEU A 13 9.59 4.44 2.65
C LEU A 13 8.74 4.66 3.91
N PHE A 14 7.95 3.65 4.31
CA PHE A 14 7.15 3.71 5.54
C PHE A 14 8.01 3.91 6.79
N GLY A 15 9.12 3.17 6.90
CA GLY A 15 10.06 3.35 8.02
C GLY A 15 10.66 4.75 8.06
N THR A 16 11.02 5.32 6.91
CA THR A 16 11.57 6.69 6.82
C THR A 16 10.56 7.76 7.26
N LEU A 17 9.28 7.53 7.02
CA LEU A 17 8.19 8.44 7.42
C LEU A 17 7.69 8.20 8.85
N GLY A 18 8.15 7.14 9.51
CA GLY A 18 7.77 6.80 10.88
C GLY A 18 6.41 6.13 10.98
N ALA A 19 6.01 5.34 9.98
CA ALA A 19 4.80 4.52 10.01
C ALA A 19 5.10 3.09 10.45
N ASN A 20 4.27 2.54 11.33
CA ASN A 20 4.37 1.13 11.72
C ASN A 20 3.67 0.26 10.68
N ILE A 21 4.29 -0.84 10.28
CA ILE A 21 3.67 -1.84 9.39
C ILE A 21 3.01 -2.90 10.26
N LEU A 22 1.69 -3.08 10.11
CA LEU A 22 0.93 -4.10 10.84
C LEU A 22 0.79 -5.39 10.05
N GLU A 23 0.52 -5.27 8.76
CA GLU A 23 0.26 -6.41 7.89
C GLU A 23 0.76 -6.13 6.47
N VAL A 24 1.33 -7.15 5.83
CA VAL A 24 1.67 -7.14 4.42
C VAL A 24 1.01 -8.35 3.76
N SER A 25 0.13 -8.07 2.81
CA SER A 25 -0.59 -9.06 2.02
C SER A 25 -0.17 -8.94 0.54
N HIS A 26 0.33 -10.03 -0.04
CA HIS A 26 0.73 -10.08 -1.46
C HIS A 26 -0.26 -10.94 -2.24
N GLY A 27 -1.04 -10.29 -3.11
CA GLY A 27 -2.00 -10.96 -3.99
C GLY A 27 -1.48 -11.02 -5.44
N ARG A 28 -1.49 -12.22 -6.04
CA ARG A 28 -1.41 -12.33 -7.51
C ARG A 28 -2.82 -12.25 -8.08
N LEU A 29 -3.11 -11.22 -8.86
CA LEU A 29 -4.32 -11.20 -9.70
C LEU A 29 -4.12 -12.19 -10.85
N PHE A 30 -4.83 -13.31 -10.79
CA PHE A 30 -5.09 -14.13 -11.96
C PHE A 30 -6.36 -13.58 -12.62
N LEU A 31 -6.22 -12.51 -13.39
CA LEU A 31 -7.26 -12.12 -14.34
C LEU A 31 -6.92 -12.81 -15.67
N ASP A 32 -7.94 -13.31 -16.38
CA ASP A 32 -7.85 -13.92 -17.73
C ASP A 32 -7.37 -12.94 -18.83
N VAL A 33 -6.67 -11.87 -18.44
CA VAL A 33 -6.07 -10.85 -19.28
C VAL A 33 -4.57 -10.85 -18.97
N PRO A 34 -3.66 -10.85 -19.97
CA PRO A 34 -2.23 -11.09 -19.79
C PRO A 34 -1.45 -9.93 -19.12
N ALA A 35 -2.06 -9.22 -18.17
CA ALA A 35 -1.39 -8.22 -17.34
C ALA A 35 -1.00 -8.86 -16.00
N LYS A 36 0.20 -9.47 -15.95
CA LYS A 36 0.85 -9.95 -14.72
C LYS A 36 1.16 -8.76 -13.79
N GLY A 37 0.15 -8.20 -13.13
CA GLY A 37 0.28 -7.16 -12.11
C GLY A 37 0.45 -7.78 -10.73
N VAL A 38 1.45 -7.33 -9.98
CA VAL A 38 1.54 -7.64 -8.54
C VAL A 38 0.87 -6.51 -7.77
N MET A 39 0.01 -6.87 -6.83
CA MET A 39 -0.61 -5.94 -5.89
C MET A 39 -0.05 -6.22 -4.50
N LEU A 40 0.36 -5.16 -3.84
CA LEU A 40 0.83 -5.19 -2.47
C LEU A 40 -0.19 -4.42 -1.62
N ASP A 41 -0.89 -5.15 -0.76
CA ASP A 41 -1.77 -4.58 0.23
C ASP A 41 -0.96 -4.45 1.53
N VAL A 42 -0.86 -3.24 2.07
CA VAL A 42 -0.14 -2.99 3.32
C VAL A 42 -1.04 -2.23 4.28
N THR A 43 -1.21 -2.77 5.48
CA THR A 43 -1.87 -2.09 6.58
C THR A 43 -0.80 -1.43 7.45
N ILE A 44 -0.95 -0.13 7.66
CA ILE A 44 -0.01 0.68 8.45
C ILE A 44 -0.76 1.48 9.51
N GLU A 45 -0.06 1.82 10.60
CA GLU A 45 -0.52 2.82 11.55
C GLU A 45 0.10 4.18 11.25
N THR A 46 -0.74 5.21 11.27
CA THR A 46 -0.35 6.61 11.14
C THR A 46 -0.69 7.37 12.41
N ARG A 47 -0.09 8.55 12.59
CA ARG A 47 -0.23 9.35 13.83
C ARG A 47 -1.52 10.14 13.82
N ASP A 48 -1.85 10.68 12.66
CA ASP A 48 -3.01 11.50 12.36
C ASP A 48 -3.25 11.51 10.83
N GLU A 49 -4.27 12.25 10.40
CA GLU A 49 -4.63 12.39 8.98
C GLU A 49 -3.54 13.07 8.14
N ALA A 50 -2.80 14.02 8.73
CA ALA A 50 -1.70 14.70 8.04
C ALA A 50 -0.55 13.72 7.75
N HIS A 51 -0.25 12.84 8.69
CA HIS A 51 0.71 11.76 8.50
C HIS A 51 0.25 10.79 7.41
N THR A 52 -1.04 10.41 7.39
CA THR A 52 -1.59 9.58 6.29
C THR A 52 -1.42 10.25 4.93
N ALA A 53 -1.75 11.54 4.82
CA ALA A 53 -1.61 12.29 3.58
C ALA A 53 -0.15 12.37 3.10
N ALA A 54 0.80 12.57 4.02
CA ALA A 54 2.23 12.60 3.71
C ALA A 54 2.72 11.26 3.13
N ILE A 55 2.25 10.13 3.68
CA ILE A 55 2.59 8.80 3.17
C ILE A 55 2.03 8.57 1.77
N GLU A 56 0.76 8.93 1.53
CA GLU A 56 0.17 8.80 0.20
C GLU A 56 0.89 9.64 -0.84
N GLU A 57 1.26 10.86 -0.48
CA GLU A 57 2.00 11.75 -1.36
C GLU A 57 3.40 11.19 -1.68
N ALA A 58 4.12 10.71 -0.67
CA ALA A 58 5.42 10.07 -0.88
C ALA A 58 5.32 8.82 -1.78
N LEU A 59 4.27 8.00 -1.62
CA LEU A 59 4.01 6.87 -2.51
C LEU A 59 3.76 7.34 -3.96
N ARG A 60 2.99 8.42 -4.16
CA ARG A 60 2.75 9.00 -5.49
C ARG A 60 4.03 9.54 -6.12
N GLN A 61 4.88 10.22 -5.34
CA GLN A 61 6.18 10.73 -5.80
C GLN A 61 7.13 9.61 -6.23
N GLU A 62 7.05 8.44 -5.59
CA GLU A 62 7.80 7.24 -5.98
C GLU A 62 7.22 6.50 -7.20
N GLY A 63 6.15 7.05 -7.81
CA GLY A 63 5.49 6.52 -9.01
C GLY A 63 4.47 5.42 -8.72
N PHE A 64 4.03 5.26 -7.46
CA PHE A 64 2.97 4.34 -7.10
C PHE A 64 1.59 5.00 -7.21
N ALA A 65 0.55 4.19 -7.37
CA ALA A 65 -0.85 4.62 -7.33
C ALA A 65 -1.52 4.04 -6.07
N PRO A 66 -1.32 4.62 -4.88
CA PRO A 66 -1.89 4.10 -3.65
C PRO A 66 -3.41 4.18 -3.68
N ARG A 67 -4.07 3.11 -3.24
CA ARG A 67 -5.50 3.06 -3.01
C ARG A 67 -5.73 2.73 -1.55
N ARG A 68 -6.54 3.53 -0.86
CA ARG A 68 -7.00 3.16 0.49
C ARG A 68 -7.84 1.90 0.40
N ILE A 69 -7.54 0.96 1.27
CA ILE A 69 -8.31 -0.26 1.47
C ILE A 69 -8.62 -0.36 2.96
N TYR A 70 -9.83 -0.78 3.29
CA TYR A 70 -10.17 -1.07 4.67
C TYR A 70 -9.77 -2.51 4.99
N PRO A 71 -9.40 -2.81 6.26
CA PRO A 71 -9.14 -4.17 6.68
C PRO A 71 -10.32 -5.07 6.31
N ARG A 72 -10.04 -6.28 5.79
CA ARG A 72 -11.12 -7.22 5.45
C ARG A 72 -12.03 -7.43 6.65
N GLY A 73 -13.31 -7.12 6.49
CA GLY A 73 -14.33 -7.27 7.54
C GLY A 73 -14.83 -5.95 8.15
N LEU A 74 -14.20 -4.81 7.84
CA LEU A 74 -14.76 -3.48 8.10
C LEU A 74 -15.41 -2.97 6.81
N ALA A 75 -16.71 -2.63 6.88
CA ALA A 75 -17.40 -2.00 5.76
C ALA A 75 -16.71 -0.68 5.40
N GLU A 76 -16.64 -0.33 4.12
CA GLU A 76 -16.19 1.00 3.71
C GLU A 76 -17.07 2.04 4.41
N PRO A 77 -16.51 3.10 5.03
CA PRO A 77 -17.31 4.16 5.59
C PRO A 77 -18.14 4.76 4.46
N ALA A 78 -19.45 4.87 4.68
CA ALA A 78 -20.31 5.61 3.78
C ALA A 78 -19.75 7.03 3.66
N GLY A 79 -19.44 7.43 2.42
CA GLY A 79 -18.82 8.71 2.10
C GLY A 79 -19.64 9.93 2.50
#